data_AF-A0A085W5K0-F1
#
_entry.id   AF-A0A085W5K0-F1
#
_cell.length_a   1.000
_cell.length_b   1.000
_cell.length_c   1.000
_cell.angle_alpha   90.00
_cell.angle_beta   90.00
_cell.angle_gamma   90.00
#
_symmetry.space_group_name_H-M   'P 1'
#
loop_
_entity.id
_entity.type
_entity.pdbx_description
1 polymer ?
#
loop_
_entity_poly.entity_id
_entity_poly.type
_entity_poly.pdbx_seq_one_letter_code
_entity_poly.pdbx_strand_id
1 'polypeptide(L)'
;MSPLFLSLLLAAAPSAQQAQKLAQSKSWEDLYLAYSAADPKGYSEADRKAIAAPLLKGCEALVAGDAVMAYSLGERSVAFEESPGGLRCLARAALSTDQRGTAEEALRKGLANYPKEGAFGLELGKLLIGDKDGPGAIAALEKVPPRSPQAAEAKKLLQKARSLSAEQSQARAEAEQLERRLNGGEGPSRGKTKPAVAQAPDDGDTRPASLTYESGVGEDGMRTRSNRRFVMKYFNNNRDFGQRAEYEGRVVAALEAAYEHTLGILGEARETPVDVILYTREEFRTHQGASLARSAAGLYSDGAIRINGGAELTEQTQATLVHEYVHAAVDELCGGSHQLPTWLNEGLAEYIEWRYLGGDGPPIVVGNALRGAARSGRLPSLSALAQGMLIQTADPGLAYATSAVAVRELMRRGGAPRLLTLLREVGQGTPFEQALRAHYGMDVAKLDEDLKAALSQR
;
A
#
# COMPACT_ATOMS: atom_id res chain seq x y z
N MET A 1 -53.88 -0.33 21.24
CA MET A 1 -52.51 -0.69 20.81
C MET A 1 -51.68 0.58 20.89
N SER A 2 -50.78 0.68 21.86
CA SER A 2 -49.97 1.89 22.07
C SER A 2 -48.58 1.71 21.46
N PRO A 3 -48.03 2.70 20.75
CA PRO A 3 -46.68 2.59 20.20
C PRO A 3 -45.64 2.76 21.32
N LEU A 4 -44.72 1.81 21.44
CA LEU A 4 -43.53 1.93 22.26
C LEU A 4 -42.53 2.84 21.56
N PHE A 5 -42.38 4.08 22.05
CA PHE A 5 -41.23 4.91 21.71
C PHE A 5 -39.99 4.35 22.41
N LEU A 6 -39.03 3.86 21.62
CA LEU A 6 -37.73 3.41 22.11
C LEU A 6 -36.83 4.64 22.30
N SER A 7 -36.81 5.21 23.51
CA SER A 7 -35.93 6.32 23.85
C SER A 7 -34.48 5.86 24.01
N LEU A 8 -33.65 6.13 23.00
CA LEU A 8 -32.19 6.06 23.14
C LEU A 8 -31.73 7.06 24.20
N LEU A 9 -31.29 6.56 25.35
CA LEU A 9 -30.55 7.33 26.34
C LEU A 9 -29.17 7.66 25.77
N LEU A 10 -29.03 8.88 25.24
CA LEU A 10 -27.72 9.51 25.06
C LEU A 10 -27.08 9.64 26.45
N ALA A 11 -26.08 8.80 26.72
CA ALA A 11 -25.25 8.94 27.90
C ALA A 11 -24.57 10.32 27.86
N ALA A 12 -24.69 11.09 28.94
CA ALA A 12 -24.07 12.42 29.00
C ALA A 12 -22.55 12.30 28.88
N ALA A 13 -21.92 13.21 28.14
CA ALA A 13 -20.48 13.24 27.97
C ALA A 13 -19.76 13.33 29.34
N PRO A 14 -18.70 12.54 29.59
CA PRO A 14 -18.07 12.45 30.90
C PRO A 14 -17.40 13.77 31.28
N SER A 15 -17.65 14.25 32.50
CA SER A 15 -17.21 15.59 32.96
C SER A 15 -15.75 15.61 33.41
N ALA A 16 -15.05 16.75 33.38
CA ALA A 16 -13.65 16.82 33.84
C ALA A 16 -13.45 16.36 35.31
N GLN A 17 -14.47 16.53 36.16
CA GLN A 17 -14.45 16.05 37.54
C GLN A 17 -14.43 14.52 37.66
N GLN A 18 -15.05 13.80 36.71
CA GLN A 18 -15.02 12.34 36.65
C GLN A 18 -13.62 11.82 36.35
N ALA A 19 -12.89 12.43 35.41
CA ALA A 19 -11.49 12.10 35.11
C ALA A 19 -10.61 12.22 36.36
N GLN A 20 -10.76 13.33 37.11
CA GLN A 20 -10.02 13.55 38.35
C GLN A 20 -10.34 12.48 39.41
N LYS A 21 -11.60 12.11 39.58
CA LYS A 21 -12.02 11.08 40.54
C LYS A 21 -11.41 9.71 40.21
N LEU A 22 -11.47 9.28 38.95
CA LEU A 22 -10.91 8.00 38.50
C LEU A 22 -9.36 7.97 38.63
N ALA A 23 -8.69 9.09 38.35
CA ALA A 23 -7.24 9.23 38.55
C ALA A 23 -6.80 9.38 40.01
N GLN A 24 -7.74 9.68 40.94
CA GLN A 24 -7.50 9.64 42.38
C GLN A 24 -7.60 8.20 42.92
N SER A 25 -8.57 7.41 42.44
CA SER A 25 -8.68 5.97 42.78
C SER A 25 -7.67 5.08 42.04
N LYS A 26 -6.89 5.63 41.11
CA LYS A 26 -6.00 4.90 40.17
C LYS A 26 -6.75 3.91 39.27
N SER A 27 -8.03 4.18 38.99
CA SER A 27 -8.88 3.41 38.09
C SER A 27 -8.54 3.74 36.63
N TRP A 28 -7.36 3.32 36.17
CA TRP A 28 -6.81 3.73 34.87
C TRP A 28 -7.57 3.15 33.68
N GLU A 29 -8.04 1.91 33.77
CA GLU A 29 -8.88 1.27 32.76
C GLU A 29 -10.24 1.97 32.64
N ASP A 30 -10.93 2.21 33.76
CA ASP A 30 -12.19 2.97 33.79
C ASP A 30 -12.01 4.40 33.26
N LEU A 31 -10.85 5.03 33.56
CA LEU A 31 -10.50 6.35 33.03
C LEU A 31 -10.30 6.30 31.52
N TYR A 32 -9.61 5.30 30.97
CA TYR A 32 -9.50 5.14 29.52
C TYR A 32 -10.87 4.88 28.89
N LEU A 33 -11.63 3.91 29.40
CA LEU A 33 -12.95 3.54 28.87
C LEU A 33 -13.93 4.72 28.86
N ALA A 34 -13.95 5.55 29.91
CA ALA A 34 -14.80 6.72 29.97
C ALA A 34 -14.50 7.74 28.86
N TYR A 35 -13.22 7.99 28.53
CA TYR A 35 -12.83 9.05 27.60
C TYR A 35 -12.38 8.55 26.21
N SER A 36 -12.35 7.24 25.95
CA SER A 36 -11.94 6.64 24.69
C SER A 36 -12.77 7.13 23.50
N ALA A 37 -14.09 7.23 23.67
CA ALA A 37 -15.05 7.71 22.66
C ALA A 37 -15.41 9.20 22.80
N ALA A 38 -14.80 9.94 23.73
CA ALA A 38 -15.14 11.34 23.99
C ALA A 38 -14.42 12.27 23.00
N ASP A 39 -15.18 12.98 22.14
CA ASP A 39 -14.63 13.97 21.22
C ASP A 39 -14.15 15.22 21.97
N PRO A 40 -12.84 15.57 21.94
CA PRO A 40 -12.30 16.77 22.56
C PRO A 40 -13.00 18.07 22.12
N LYS A 41 -13.55 18.13 20.90
CA LYS A 41 -14.25 19.31 20.37
C LYS A 41 -15.54 19.63 21.14
N GLY A 42 -16.10 18.67 21.87
CA GLY A 42 -17.26 18.87 22.75
C GLY A 42 -16.94 19.56 24.08
N TYR A 43 -15.68 19.87 24.36
CA TYR A 43 -15.21 20.37 25.66
C TYR A 43 -14.62 21.77 25.58
N SER A 44 -14.79 22.56 26.66
CA SER A 44 -14.08 23.83 26.80
C SER A 44 -12.56 23.61 26.91
N GLU A 45 -11.75 24.62 26.60
CA GLU A 45 -10.29 24.54 26.76
C GLU A 45 -9.88 24.19 28.20
N ALA A 46 -10.60 24.72 29.19
CA ALA A 46 -10.36 24.43 30.60
C ALA A 46 -10.68 22.96 30.93
N ASP A 47 -11.79 22.43 30.42
CA ASP A 47 -12.17 21.02 30.61
C ASP A 47 -11.21 20.08 29.89
N ARG A 48 -10.81 20.40 28.65
CA ARG A 48 -9.81 19.62 27.90
C ARG A 48 -8.50 19.47 28.69
N LYS A 49 -7.98 20.57 29.23
CA LYS A 49 -6.79 20.57 30.12
C LYS A 49 -7.03 19.77 31.40
N ALA A 50 -8.20 19.91 32.02
CA ALA A 50 -8.57 19.21 33.24
C ALA A 50 -8.85 17.70 33.06
N ILE A 51 -9.13 17.25 31.83
CA ILE A 51 -9.26 15.83 31.43
C ILE A 51 -7.90 15.25 31.02
N ALA A 52 -7.10 16.00 30.25
CA ALA A 52 -5.77 15.57 29.81
C ALA A 52 -4.81 15.30 30.98
N ALA A 53 -4.80 16.12 32.02
CA ALA A 53 -3.89 15.94 33.15
C ALA A 53 -4.10 14.60 33.92
N PRO A 54 -5.34 14.16 34.24
CA PRO A 54 -5.63 12.80 34.70
C PRO A 54 -5.15 11.69 33.76
N LEU A 55 -5.37 11.81 32.44
CA LEU A 55 -4.96 10.81 31.45
C LEU A 55 -3.42 10.70 31.37
N LEU A 56 -2.73 11.83 31.32
CA LEU A 56 -1.27 11.90 31.40
C LEU A 56 -0.74 11.23 32.67
N LYS A 57 -1.33 11.52 33.83
CA LYS A 57 -0.93 10.90 35.10
C LYS A 57 -1.06 9.37 35.06
N GLY A 58 -2.09 8.84 34.38
CA GLY A 58 -2.25 7.41 34.14
C GLY A 58 -1.17 6.85 33.22
N CYS A 59 -0.89 7.52 32.10
CA CYS A 59 0.21 7.18 31.20
C CYS A 59 1.56 7.12 31.95
N GLU A 60 1.91 8.16 32.72
CA GLU A 60 3.18 8.23 33.45
C GLU A 60 3.28 7.19 34.57
N ALA A 61 2.16 6.80 35.17
CA ALA A 61 2.12 5.74 36.18
C ALA A 61 2.30 4.33 35.59
N LEU A 62 1.90 4.11 34.33
CA LEU A 62 1.87 2.79 33.70
C LEU A 62 3.00 2.53 32.70
N VAL A 63 3.64 3.57 32.13
CA VAL A 63 4.62 3.43 31.02
C VAL A 63 5.79 2.47 31.28
N ALA A 64 6.13 2.19 32.55
CA ALA A 64 7.18 1.26 32.94
C ALA A 64 6.73 -0.18 33.24
N GLY A 65 5.42 -0.46 33.26
CA GLY A 65 4.85 -1.77 33.65
C GLY A 65 3.70 -2.27 32.76
N ASP A 66 2.87 -1.37 32.25
CA ASP A 66 1.85 -1.62 31.23
C ASP A 66 1.94 -0.53 30.15
N ALA A 67 2.82 -0.78 29.17
CA ALA A 67 3.07 0.14 28.07
C ALA A 67 1.86 0.27 27.12
N VAL A 68 0.99 -0.74 27.03
CA VAL A 68 -0.17 -0.74 26.15
C VAL A 68 -1.25 0.19 26.70
N MET A 69 -1.61 0.03 27.98
CA MET A 69 -2.54 0.95 28.64
C MET A 69 -1.96 2.36 28.74
N ALA A 70 -0.65 2.49 28.99
CA ALA A 70 0.03 3.79 28.98
C ALA A 70 -0.05 4.48 27.60
N TYR A 71 0.11 3.72 26.51
CA TYR A 71 -0.04 4.25 25.15
C TYR A 71 -1.45 4.78 24.92
N SER A 72 -2.48 3.99 25.23
CA SER A 72 -3.89 4.37 25.08
C SER A 72 -4.26 5.62 25.90
N LEU A 73 -3.77 5.73 27.13
CA LEU A 73 -3.96 6.90 27.99
C LEU A 73 -3.17 8.13 27.47
N GLY A 74 -1.95 7.92 26.98
CA GLY A 74 -1.07 8.96 26.43
C GLY A 74 -1.63 9.56 25.15
N GLU A 75 -2.12 8.72 24.22
CA GLU A 75 -2.75 9.16 22.98
C GLU A 75 -4.00 9.99 23.27
N ARG A 76 -4.88 9.49 24.16
CA ARG A 76 -6.08 10.21 24.57
C ARG A 76 -5.74 11.52 25.29
N SER A 77 -4.73 11.54 26.15
CA SER A 77 -4.23 12.76 26.79
C SER A 77 -3.79 13.81 25.76
N VAL A 78 -2.97 13.42 24.78
CA VAL A 78 -2.45 14.33 23.73
C VAL A 78 -3.59 14.88 22.87
N ALA A 79 -4.56 14.04 22.51
CA ALA A 79 -5.69 14.45 21.70
C ALA A 79 -6.69 15.35 22.46
N PHE A 80 -6.74 15.30 23.80
CA PHE A 80 -7.43 16.31 24.61
C PHE A 80 -6.60 17.60 24.73
N GLU A 81 -5.29 17.51 24.99
CA GLU A 81 -4.37 18.66 25.03
C GLU A 81 -2.93 18.21 24.70
N GLU A 82 -2.31 18.77 23.65
CA GLU A 82 -0.96 18.41 23.17
C GLU A 82 0.19 18.89 24.10
N SER A 83 0.07 18.68 25.41
CA SER A 83 1.03 19.16 26.42
C SER A 83 2.43 18.51 26.29
N PRO A 84 3.50 19.15 26.80
CA PRO A 84 4.84 18.58 26.79
C PRO A 84 4.93 17.24 27.52
N GLY A 85 4.19 17.09 28.63
CA GLY A 85 4.09 15.83 29.37
C GLY A 85 3.39 14.75 28.56
N GLY A 86 2.24 15.08 27.95
CA GLY A 86 1.47 14.20 27.07
C GLY A 86 2.33 13.61 25.95
N LEU A 87 2.95 14.48 25.14
CA LEU A 87 3.78 14.07 24.01
C LEU A 87 4.99 13.23 24.45
N ARG A 88 5.66 13.58 25.56
CA ARG A 88 6.77 12.75 26.11
C ARG A 88 6.30 11.41 26.67
N CYS A 89 5.10 11.33 27.22
CA CYS A 89 4.59 10.07 27.76
C CYS A 89 4.12 9.14 26.64
N LEU A 90 3.36 9.66 25.68
CA LEU A 90 2.98 8.95 24.45
C LEU A 90 4.21 8.43 23.71
N ALA A 91 5.24 9.26 23.50
CA ALA A 91 6.46 8.82 22.84
C ALA A 91 7.16 7.66 23.55
N ARG A 92 7.26 7.71 24.89
CA ARG A 92 7.88 6.62 25.67
C ARG A 92 7.05 5.35 25.63
N ALA A 93 5.73 5.45 25.79
CA ALA A 93 4.82 4.30 25.71
C ALA A 93 4.84 3.67 24.30
N ALA A 94 4.85 4.48 23.25
CA ALA A 94 4.95 4.05 21.87
C ALA A 94 6.27 3.31 21.58
N LEU A 95 7.41 3.78 22.08
CA LEU A 95 8.67 3.03 21.98
C LEU A 95 8.62 1.69 22.74
N SER A 96 7.98 1.65 23.91
CA SER A 96 7.78 0.43 24.69
C SER A 96 6.78 -0.56 24.06
N THR A 97 5.99 -0.14 23.07
CA THR A 97 5.08 -1.00 22.27
C THR A 97 5.55 -1.16 20.80
N ASP A 98 6.80 -0.80 20.50
CA ASP A 98 7.43 -0.78 19.16
C ASP A 98 6.69 0.05 18.08
N GLN A 99 5.81 0.96 18.52
CA GLN A 99 5.10 1.94 17.69
C GLN A 99 5.99 3.14 17.35
N ARG A 100 7.14 2.88 16.69
CA ARG A 100 8.19 3.90 16.47
C ARG A 100 7.72 5.12 15.68
N GLY A 101 6.83 4.94 14.70
CA GLY A 101 6.26 6.05 13.93
C GLY A 101 5.49 7.04 14.82
N THR A 102 4.62 6.54 15.71
CA THR A 102 3.90 7.37 16.69
C THR A 102 4.86 8.06 17.66
N ALA A 103 5.92 7.36 18.08
CA ALA A 103 6.94 7.95 18.94
C ALA A 103 7.67 9.11 18.26
N GLU A 104 8.11 8.91 17.01
CA GLU A 104 8.74 9.95 16.22
C GLU A 104 7.82 11.16 16.00
N GLU A 105 6.55 10.94 15.64
CA GLU A 105 5.58 12.01 15.43
C GLU A 105 5.38 12.84 16.70
N ALA A 106 5.16 12.18 17.85
CA ALA A 106 4.99 12.84 19.14
C ALA A 106 6.24 13.65 19.55
N LEU A 107 7.45 13.11 19.29
CA LEU A 107 8.71 13.80 19.55
C LEU A 107 8.93 14.99 18.60
N ARG A 108 8.60 14.87 17.31
CA ARG A 108 8.68 15.96 16.32
C ARG A 108 7.69 17.09 16.63
N LYS A 109 6.43 16.76 16.96
CA LYS A 109 5.43 17.72 17.45
C LYS A 109 5.92 18.45 18.70
N GLY A 110 6.46 17.70 19.67
CA GLY A 110 7.03 18.26 20.89
C GLY A 110 8.20 19.21 20.62
N LEU A 111 9.10 18.85 19.72
CA LEU A 111 10.25 19.67 19.33
C LEU A 111 9.85 20.95 18.58
N ALA A 112 8.77 20.91 17.80
CA ALA A 112 8.23 22.07 17.08
C ALA A 112 7.48 23.02 18.02
N ASN A 113 6.57 22.49 18.86
CA ASN A 113 5.69 23.29 19.71
C ASN A 113 6.39 23.75 21.01
N TYR A 114 7.41 23.03 21.48
CA TYR A 114 8.11 23.30 22.73
C TYR A 114 9.64 23.33 22.57
N PRO A 115 10.21 24.24 21.76
CA PRO A 115 11.65 24.27 21.45
C PRO A 115 12.58 24.56 22.64
N LYS A 116 12.03 24.93 23.81
CA LYS A 116 12.80 25.07 25.07
C LYS A 116 12.97 23.73 25.82
N GLU A 117 12.16 22.73 25.50
CA GLU A 117 12.16 21.40 26.12
C GLU A 117 13.18 20.48 25.43
N GLY A 118 14.45 20.58 25.84
CA GLY A 118 15.57 19.85 25.24
C GLY A 118 15.44 18.32 25.25
N ALA A 119 14.53 17.76 26.06
CA ALA A 119 14.18 16.35 26.05
C ALA A 119 13.67 15.87 24.68
N PHE A 120 12.88 16.66 23.95
CA PHE A 120 12.33 16.23 22.66
C PHE A 120 13.42 16.03 21.61
N GLY A 121 14.35 16.98 21.49
CA GLY A 121 15.47 16.88 20.53
C GLY A 121 16.45 15.76 20.91
N LEU A 122 16.65 15.52 22.21
CA LEU A 122 17.49 14.43 22.70
C LEU A 122 16.90 13.05 22.39
N GLU A 123 15.64 12.81 22.75
CA GLU A 123 15.00 11.50 22.55
C GLU A 123 14.73 11.22 21.07
N LEU A 124 14.35 12.23 20.27
CA LEU A 124 14.26 12.10 18.81
C LEU A 124 15.62 11.77 18.19
N GLY A 125 16.70 12.41 18.66
CA GLY A 125 18.05 12.11 18.23
C GLY A 125 18.51 10.69 18.59
N LYS A 126 18.10 10.15 19.74
CA LYS A 126 18.36 8.75 20.12
C LYS A 126 17.63 7.77 19.21
N LEU A 127 16.34 8.03 18.95
CA LEU A 127 15.50 7.21 18.06
C LEU A 127 16.11 7.12 16.66
N LEU A 128 16.38 8.27 16.04
CA LEU A 128 16.95 8.36 14.69
C LEU A 128 18.36 7.74 14.60
N ILE A 129 19.18 7.80 15.65
CA ILE A 129 20.46 7.05 15.71
C ILE A 129 20.22 5.53 15.74
N GLY A 130 19.17 5.07 16.41
CA GLY A 130 18.76 3.66 16.45
C GLY A 130 18.31 3.15 15.08
N ASP A 131 17.50 3.95 14.38
CA ASP A 131 17.00 3.66 13.03
C ASP A 131 18.01 3.99 11.92
N LYS A 132 19.26 4.32 12.30
CA LYS A 132 20.40 4.65 11.43
C LYS A 132 20.24 5.90 10.55
N ASP A 133 19.35 6.83 10.89
CA ASP A 133 19.25 8.14 10.23
C ASP A 133 20.22 9.16 10.85
N GLY A 134 21.47 9.18 10.35
CA GLY A 134 22.49 10.14 10.76
C GLY A 134 22.08 11.61 10.53
N PRO A 135 21.67 12.01 9.30
CA PRO A 135 21.21 13.37 9.01
C PRO A 135 20.03 13.83 9.88
N GLY A 136 18.99 13.01 10.04
CA GLY A 136 17.85 13.33 10.88
C GLY A 136 18.21 13.45 12.36
N ALA A 137 19.07 12.56 12.87
CA ALA A 137 19.59 12.65 14.23
C ALA A 137 20.38 13.95 14.47
N ILE A 138 21.21 14.39 13.52
CA ILE A 138 21.89 15.70 13.61
C ILE A 138 20.85 16.83 13.72
N ALA A 139 19.88 16.86 12.81
CA ALA A 139 18.85 17.91 12.77
C ALA A 139 17.94 17.95 14.02
N ALA A 140 17.74 16.81 14.70
CA ALA A 140 17.03 16.74 15.98
C ALA A 140 17.90 17.22 17.15
N LEU A 141 19.16 16.78 17.21
CA LEU A 141 20.06 17.07 18.33
C LEU A 141 20.60 18.51 18.32
N GLU A 142 20.76 19.13 17.15
CA GLU A 142 21.15 20.55 17.05
C GLU A 142 20.06 21.51 17.55
N LYS A 143 18.80 21.04 17.67
CA LYS A 143 17.69 21.78 18.29
C LYS A 143 17.64 21.65 19.82
N VAL A 144 18.51 20.85 20.44
CA VAL A 144 18.60 20.75 21.91
C VAL A 144 19.23 22.03 22.47
N PRO A 145 18.55 22.79 23.35
CA PRO A 145 19.07 24.07 23.84
C PRO A 145 20.42 23.90 24.57
N PRO A 146 21.45 24.71 24.28
CA PRO A 146 22.82 24.49 24.77
C PRO A 146 23.01 24.71 26.27
N ARG A 147 22.00 25.25 26.97
CA ARG A 147 21.96 25.41 28.44
C ARG A 147 20.99 24.43 29.13
N SER A 148 20.41 23.49 28.39
CA SER A 148 19.53 22.45 28.95
C SER A 148 20.34 21.33 29.62
N PRO A 149 19.78 20.58 30.58
CA PRO A 149 20.41 19.37 31.13
C PRO A 149 20.82 18.35 30.06
N GLN A 150 20.07 18.30 28.95
CA GLN A 150 20.28 17.38 27.84
C GLN A 150 21.47 17.74 26.94
N ALA A 151 21.99 18.98 27.02
CA ALA A 151 23.00 19.48 26.07
C ALA A 151 24.31 18.66 26.06
N ALA A 152 24.74 18.14 27.21
CA ALA A 152 25.96 17.35 27.31
C ALA A 152 25.84 15.97 26.65
N GLU A 153 24.66 15.33 26.75
CA GLU A 153 24.37 14.06 26.10
C GLU A 153 24.14 14.25 24.59
N ALA A 154 23.37 15.27 24.22
CA ALA A 154 23.12 15.63 22.82
C ALA A 154 24.42 15.91 22.05
N LYS A 155 25.41 16.57 22.68
CA LYS A 155 26.72 16.81 22.08
C LYS A 155 27.51 15.51 21.79
N LYS A 156 27.39 14.49 22.65
CA LYS A 156 28.00 13.16 22.41
C LYS A 156 27.28 12.44 21.26
N LEU A 157 25.95 12.44 21.28
CA LEU A 157 25.14 11.82 20.24
C LEU A 157 25.33 12.51 18.88
N LEU A 158 25.57 13.82 18.84
CA LEU A 158 25.93 14.56 17.62
C LEU A 158 27.22 14.06 16.95
N GLN A 159 28.22 13.66 17.74
CA GLN A 159 29.43 13.06 17.19
C GLN A 159 29.14 11.70 16.53
N LYS A 160 28.33 10.86 17.18
CA LYS A 160 27.87 9.57 16.65
C LYS A 160 26.98 9.73 15.41
N ALA A 161 26.07 10.70 15.40
CA ALA A 161 25.20 10.98 14.26
C ALA A 161 26.00 11.50 13.05
N ARG A 162 27.08 12.28 13.30
CA ARG A 162 28.01 12.73 12.24
C ARG A 162 28.89 11.61 11.68
N SER A 163 29.38 10.68 12.51
CA SER A 163 30.10 9.51 11.97
C SER A 163 29.18 8.62 11.15
N LEU A 164 27.98 8.32 11.67
CA LEU A 164 26.92 7.59 10.95
C LEU A 164 26.55 8.26 9.62
N SER A 165 26.34 9.58 9.61
CA SER A 165 26.04 10.32 8.38
C SER A 165 27.20 10.30 7.38
N ALA A 166 28.45 10.28 7.84
CA ALA A 166 29.63 10.16 6.98
C ALA A 166 29.75 8.74 6.40
N GLU A 167 29.55 7.70 7.22
CA GLU A 167 29.49 6.29 6.79
C GLU A 167 28.38 6.06 5.75
N GLN A 168 27.18 6.63 5.96
CA GLN A 168 26.08 6.57 4.98
C GLN A 168 26.44 7.28 3.67
N SER A 169 27.10 8.44 3.75
CA SER A 169 27.52 9.19 2.58
C SER A 169 28.62 8.47 1.79
N GLN A 170 29.55 7.81 2.50
CA GLN A 170 30.60 6.99 1.89
C GLN A 170 30.01 5.73 1.25
N ALA A 171 29.15 4.98 1.94
CA ALA A 171 28.49 3.79 1.40
C ALA A 171 27.67 4.11 0.14
N ARG A 172 26.99 5.27 0.14
CA ARG A 172 26.31 5.79 -1.06
C ARG A 172 27.28 6.11 -2.18
N ALA A 173 28.38 6.82 -1.91
CA ALA A 173 29.39 7.15 -2.92
C ALA A 173 30.10 5.90 -3.48
N GLU A 174 30.32 4.87 -2.66
CA GLU A 174 30.87 3.58 -3.08
C GLU A 174 29.89 2.79 -3.97
N ALA A 175 28.59 2.81 -3.66
CA ALA A 175 27.55 2.25 -4.52
C ALA A 175 27.48 2.99 -5.87
N GLU A 176 27.46 4.33 -5.86
CA GLU A 176 27.49 5.16 -7.08
C GLU A 176 28.78 4.92 -7.90
N GLN A 177 29.94 4.67 -7.27
CA GLN A 177 31.19 4.31 -7.95
C GLN A 177 31.22 2.87 -8.47
N LEU A 178 30.52 1.94 -7.82
CA LEU A 178 30.36 0.57 -8.31
C LEU A 178 29.45 0.56 -9.55
N GLU A 179 28.33 1.26 -9.50
CA GLU A 179 27.41 1.45 -10.62
C GLU A 179 28.10 2.08 -11.83
N ARG A 180 28.87 3.16 -11.64
CA ARG A 180 29.67 3.76 -12.73
C ARG A 180 30.71 2.83 -13.35
N ARG A 181 31.24 1.87 -12.57
CA ARG A 181 32.18 0.85 -13.10
C ARG A 181 31.47 -0.26 -13.86
N LEU A 182 30.26 -0.62 -13.44
CA LEU A 182 29.41 -1.61 -14.14
C LEU A 182 28.85 -1.05 -15.46
N ASN A 183 28.57 0.25 -15.52
CA ASN A 183 28.03 0.94 -16.70
C ASN A 183 29.13 1.52 -17.64
N GLY A 184 30.41 1.26 -17.37
CA GLY A 184 31.55 2.02 -17.91
C GLY A 184 32.38 1.37 -19.02
N GLY A 185 31.76 0.61 -19.93
CA GLY A 185 32.41 0.08 -21.13
C GLY A 185 32.27 1.01 -22.33
N GLU A 186 33.40 1.44 -22.90
CA GLU A 186 33.57 2.26 -24.12
C GLU A 186 33.41 3.80 -23.99
N GLY A 187 34.07 4.52 -24.91
CA GLY A 187 34.43 5.94 -24.80
C GLY A 187 33.71 6.89 -25.76
N PRO A 188 34.12 8.18 -25.81
CA PRO A 188 33.24 9.26 -26.28
C PRO A 188 33.35 9.60 -27.77
N SER A 189 32.23 10.00 -28.37
CA SER A 189 32.23 10.76 -29.64
C SER A 189 31.15 11.85 -29.66
N ARG A 190 31.45 12.96 -30.35
CA ARG A 190 30.58 14.15 -30.52
C ARG A 190 29.99 14.16 -31.93
N GLY A 191 28.71 14.48 -32.07
CA GLY A 191 28.10 14.82 -33.36
C GLY A 191 26.76 15.55 -33.17
N LYS A 192 26.60 16.74 -33.76
CA LYS A 192 25.36 17.54 -33.73
C LYS A 192 24.71 17.57 -35.12
N THR A 193 23.39 17.36 -35.20
CA THR A 193 22.50 18.00 -36.20
C THR A 193 21.01 17.91 -35.83
N LYS A 194 20.30 19.03 -36.00
CA LYS A 194 18.82 19.28 -36.06
C LYS A 194 18.64 20.35 -37.18
N PRO A 195 17.48 20.60 -37.83
CA PRO A 195 16.08 20.59 -37.33
C PRO A 195 15.08 19.78 -38.20
N ALA A 196 13.76 19.71 -37.95
CA ALA A 196 12.90 19.76 -36.74
C ALA A 196 11.43 19.49 -37.20
N VAL A 197 10.42 19.95 -36.42
CA VAL A 197 8.95 19.94 -36.70
C VAL A 197 8.29 18.54 -36.57
N ALA A 198 7.36 18.29 -35.64
CA ALA A 198 6.88 19.15 -34.53
C ALA A 198 6.35 18.38 -33.30
N GLN A 199 6.85 18.78 -32.13
CA GLN A 199 6.12 19.03 -30.87
C GLN A 199 5.01 18.07 -30.41
N ALA A 200 5.43 17.08 -29.62
CA ALA A 200 4.86 16.81 -28.29
C ALA A 200 5.99 17.00 -27.25
N PRO A 201 5.72 17.23 -25.95
CA PRO A 201 6.78 17.39 -24.94
C PRO A 201 7.43 16.04 -24.63
N ASP A 202 8.66 15.90 -25.11
CA ASP A 202 9.58 14.79 -24.87
C ASP A 202 10.58 15.21 -23.80
N ASP A 203 10.33 14.82 -22.54
CA ASP A 203 11.38 14.77 -21.51
C ASP A 203 12.06 13.40 -21.60
N GLY A 204 12.80 13.23 -22.69
CA GLY A 204 13.61 12.07 -22.98
C GLY A 204 14.87 12.07 -22.12
N ASP A 205 14.82 11.36 -21.00
CA ASP A 205 16.03 10.89 -20.33
C ASP A 205 16.45 9.54 -20.91
N THR A 206 17.75 9.36 -21.15
CA THR A 206 18.33 8.10 -21.64
C THR A 206 18.30 7.06 -20.54
N ARG A 207 17.15 6.36 -20.44
CA ARG A 207 16.84 5.36 -19.41
C ARG A 207 18.01 4.37 -19.25
N PRO A 208 18.56 4.18 -18.03
CA PRO A 208 19.60 3.18 -17.82
C PRO A 208 19.09 1.78 -18.15
N ALA A 209 19.92 0.94 -18.75
CA ALA A 209 19.64 -0.48 -18.94
C ALA A 209 19.71 -1.29 -17.61
N SER A 210 19.70 -0.63 -16.45
CA SER A 210 19.96 -1.23 -15.15
C SER A 210 18.68 -1.72 -14.47
N LEU A 211 18.85 -2.66 -13.54
CA LEU A 211 17.81 -3.06 -12.59
C LEU A 211 17.85 -2.18 -11.31
N THR A 212 18.80 -1.25 -11.20
CA THR A 212 18.88 -0.30 -10.09
C THR A 212 17.71 0.69 -10.19
N TYR A 213 16.98 0.88 -9.09
CA TYR A 213 15.90 1.86 -9.04
C TYR A 213 16.42 3.27 -8.75
N GLU A 214 16.31 4.16 -9.73
CA GLU A 214 16.47 5.61 -9.55
C GLU A 214 15.37 6.18 -8.64
N SER A 215 15.49 7.44 -8.19
CA SER A 215 14.48 8.07 -7.33
C SER A 215 14.38 9.58 -7.50
N GLY A 216 13.16 10.11 -7.56
CA GLY A 216 12.86 11.54 -7.66
C GLY A 216 11.57 11.94 -6.91
N VAL A 217 11.22 13.23 -6.98
CA VAL A 217 9.95 13.79 -6.50
C VAL A 217 9.37 14.66 -7.61
N GLY A 218 8.14 14.40 -8.04
CA GLY A 218 7.45 15.17 -9.06
C GLY A 218 6.87 16.48 -8.55
N GLU A 219 6.46 17.37 -9.47
CA GLU A 219 5.76 18.63 -9.14
C GLU A 219 4.39 18.39 -8.47
N ASP A 220 3.81 17.20 -8.68
CA ASP A 220 2.60 16.69 -8.03
C ASP A 220 2.82 16.24 -6.57
N GLY A 221 4.06 16.26 -6.08
CA GLY A 221 4.44 15.79 -4.76
C GLY A 221 4.54 14.27 -4.60
N MET A 222 4.33 13.50 -5.68
CA MET A 222 4.58 12.06 -5.67
C MET A 222 6.07 11.77 -5.72
N ARG A 223 6.47 10.70 -5.04
CA ARG A 223 7.81 10.12 -5.15
C ARG A 223 7.80 9.08 -6.27
N THR A 224 8.75 9.21 -7.18
CA THR A 224 8.93 8.28 -8.30
C THR A 224 10.17 7.44 -8.06
N ARG A 225 10.10 6.13 -8.34
CA ARG A 225 11.26 5.24 -8.48
C ARG A 225 11.11 4.39 -9.73
N SER A 226 12.18 4.25 -10.50
CA SER A 226 12.12 3.58 -11.80
C SER A 226 13.31 2.66 -12.07
N ASN A 227 13.03 1.49 -12.65
CA ASN A 227 14.01 0.61 -13.28
C ASN A 227 13.54 0.25 -14.72
N ARG A 228 14.22 -0.66 -15.42
CA ARG A 228 13.84 -1.10 -16.78
C ARG A 228 12.46 -1.78 -16.92
N ARG A 229 11.78 -2.15 -15.83
CA ARG A 229 10.48 -2.87 -15.81
C ARG A 229 9.33 -2.03 -15.23
N PHE A 230 9.62 -1.13 -14.29
CA PHE A 230 8.62 -0.48 -13.46
C PHE A 230 8.93 1.00 -13.25
N VAL A 231 7.88 1.83 -13.24
CA VAL A 231 7.91 3.22 -12.80
C VAL A 231 6.93 3.38 -11.63
N MET A 232 7.42 3.10 -10.43
CA MET A 232 6.69 3.21 -9.17
C MET A 232 6.46 4.67 -8.80
N LYS A 233 5.23 5.06 -8.47
CA LYS A 233 4.82 6.41 -8.05
C LYS A 233 3.96 6.31 -6.78
N TYR A 234 4.23 7.09 -5.75
CA TYR A 234 3.45 7.07 -4.50
C TYR A 234 3.58 8.37 -3.70
N PHE A 235 2.58 8.71 -2.89
CA PHE A 235 2.67 9.87 -1.99
C PHE A 235 3.52 9.56 -0.75
N ASN A 236 4.40 10.50 -0.37
CA ASN A 236 5.38 10.27 0.71
C ASN A 236 4.75 10.03 2.10
N ASN A 237 3.46 10.39 2.30
CA ASN A 237 2.63 10.01 3.45
C ASN A 237 3.32 10.10 4.82
N ASN A 238 4.07 11.19 5.04
CA ASN A 238 4.87 11.47 6.24
C ASN A 238 5.88 10.39 6.68
N ARG A 239 6.20 9.41 5.80
CA ARG A 239 7.23 8.39 6.06
C ARG A 239 8.60 9.05 6.26
N ASP A 240 9.31 8.64 7.31
CA ASP A 240 10.73 8.93 7.49
C ASP A 240 11.59 8.20 6.43
N PHE A 241 12.91 8.39 6.46
CA PHE A 241 13.80 7.76 5.46
C PHE A 241 13.83 6.22 5.56
N GLY A 242 13.86 5.66 6.77
CA GLY A 242 13.90 4.22 7.01
C GLY A 242 12.57 3.55 6.66
N GLN A 243 11.45 4.06 7.19
CA GLN A 243 10.10 3.60 6.86
C GLN A 243 9.79 3.69 5.35
N ARG A 244 10.35 4.71 4.68
CA ARG A 244 10.28 4.83 3.23
C ARG A 244 11.11 3.76 2.53
N ALA A 245 12.39 3.62 2.89
CA ALA A 245 13.29 2.66 2.23
C ALA A 245 12.82 1.21 2.40
N GLU A 246 12.27 0.87 3.58
CA GLU A 246 11.65 -0.44 3.84
C GLU A 246 10.39 -0.65 2.99
N TYR A 247 9.48 0.33 2.96
CA TYR A 247 8.27 0.28 2.13
C TYR A 247 8.60 0.17 0.64
N GLU A 248 9.51 1.00 0.13
CA GLU A 248 10.00 0.93 -1.25
C GLU A 248 10.64 -0.44 -1.54
N GLY A 249 11.43 -0.97 -0.62
CA GLY A 249 12.01 -2.32 -0.75
C GLY A 249 10.95 -3.43 -0.83
N ARG A 250 9.91 -3.35 0.01
CA ARG A 250 8.77 -4.29 -0.04
C ARG A 250 7.96 -4.15 -1.33
N VAL A 251 7.76 -2.94 -1.84
CA VAL A 251 7.08 -2.69 -3.12
C VAL A 251 7.88 -3.28 -4.28
N VAL A 252 9.18 -3.01 -4.33
CA VAL A 252 10.06 -3.57 -5.37
C VAL A 252 10.06 -5.10 -5.33
N ALA A 253 10.14 -5.70 -4.15
CA ALA A 253 10.05 -7.16 -4.01
C ALA A 253 8.70 -7.72 -4.50
N ALA A 254 7.58 -7.03 -4.22
CA ALA A 254 6.26 -7.44 -4.69
C ALA A 254 6.09 -7.28 -6.21
N LEU A 255 6.67 -6.23 -6.81
CA LEU A 255 6.67 -6.00 -8.25
C LEU A 255 7.48 -7.05 -9.01
N GLU A 256 8.69 -7.33 -8.55
CA GLU A 256 9.52 -8.38 -9.15
C GLU A 256 8.87 -9.77 -8.94
N ALA A 257 8.23 -10.03 -7.79
CA ALA A 257 7.46 -11.26 -7.60
C ALA A 257 6.26 -11.38 -8.56
N ALA A 258 5.55 -10.28 -8.85
CA ALA A 258 4.46 -10.28 -9.84
C ALA A 258 4.96 -10.54 -11.26
N TYR A 259 6.10 -9.95 -11.64
CA TYR A 259 6.79 -10.25 -12.91
C TYR A 259 7.21 -11.72 -12.98
N GLU A 260 7.95 -12.23 -11.99
CA GLU A 260 8.49 -13.58 -11.99
C GLU A 260 7.40 -14.65 -11.94
N HIS A 261 6.32 -14.41 -11.19
CA HIS A 261 5.19 -15.34 -11.12
C HIS A 261 4.42 -15.41 -12.44
N THR A 262 4.15 -14.25 -13.06
CA THR A 262 3.49 -14.16 -14.38
C THR A 262 4.34 -14.82 -15.46
N LEU A 263 5.65 -14.51 -15.50
CA LEU A 263 6.63 -15.13 -16.39
C LEU A 263 6.69 -16.66 -16.19
N GLY A 264 6.66 -17.13 -14.93
CA GLY A 264 6.72 -18.55 -14.60
C GLY A 264 5.47 -19.34 -15.03
N ILE A 265 4.30 -18.71 -15.12
CA ILE A 265 3.05 -19.34 -15.56
C ILE A 265 2.85 -19.24 -17.07
N LEU A 266 3.11 -18.06 -17.65
CA LEU A 266 2.86 -17.80 -19.06
C LEU A 266 4.04 -18.15 -19.97
N GLY A 267 5.26 -18.17 -19.43
CA GLY A 267 6.51 -18.23 -20.21
C GLY A 267 6.93 -16.89 -20.81
N GLU A 268 6.08 -15.86 -20.68
CA GLU A 268 6.29 -14.50 -21.18
C GLU A 268 5.74 -13.49 -20.17
N ALA A 269 6.29 -12.28 -20.18
CA ALA A 269 5.90 -11.16 -19.32
C ALA A 269 6.04 -9.84 -20.08
N ARG A 270 5.59 -8.73 -19.49
CA ARG A 270 5.70 -7.40 -20.11
C ARG A 270 7.17 -6.97 -20.23
N GLU A 271 7.57 -6.54 -21.41
CA GLU A 271 8.91 -6.03 -21.72
C GLU A 271 9.01 -4.50 -21.60
N THR A 272 7.95 -3.74 -21.93
CA THR A 272 7.97 -2.29 -21.70
C THR A 272 7.76 -1.94 -20.23
N PRO A 273 8.39 -0.86 -19.71
CA PRO A 273 8.11 -0.39 -18.37
C PRO A 273 6.62 -0.11 -18.15
N VAL A 274 6.09 -0.52 -16.99
CA VAL A 274 4.73 -0.19 -16.55
C VAL A 274 4.75 0.84 -15.42
N ASP A 275 3.88 1.85 -15.52
CA ASP A 275 3.62 2.81 -14.45
C ASP A 275 2.85 2.09 -13.32
N VAL A 276 3.29 2.25 -12.06
CA VAL A 276 2.63 1.65 -10.89
C VAL A 276 2.39 2.71 -9.84
N ILE A 277 1.13 3.09 -9.62
CA ILE A 277 0.74 4.17 -8.74
C ILE A 277 0.10 3.59 -7.47
N LEU A 278 0.71 3.85 -6.32
CA LEU A 278 0.27 3.33 -5.02
C LEU A 278 -0.43 4.43 -4.23
N TYR A 279 -1.73 4.25 -4.04
CA TYR A 279 -2.59 5.23 -3.36
C TYR A 279 -3.00 4.75 -1.96
N THR A 280 -3.15 5.67 -1.01
CA THR A 280 -4.04 5.46 0.14
C THR A 280 -5.48 5.26 -0.35
N ARG A 281 -6.36 4.68 0.50
CA ARG A 281 -7.79 4.57 0.16
C ARG A 281 -8.43 5.92 -0.15
N GLU A 282 -7.97 6.98 0.52
CA GLU A 282 -8.50 8.34 0.37
C GLU A 282 -7.98 9.04 -0.90
N GLU A 283 -6.71 8.86 -1.24
CA GLU A 283 -6.16 9.30 -2.53
C GLU A 283 -6.86 8.57 -3.70
N PHE A 284 -7.02 7.24 -3.62
CA PHE A 284 -7.73 6.46 -4.65
C PHE A 284 -9.17 6.94 -4.79
N ARG A 285 -9.88 7.17 -3.68
CA ARG A 285 -11.24 7.76 -3.67
C ARG A 285 -11.30 9.16 -4.29
N THR A 286 -10.24 9.94 -4.16
CA THR A 286 -10.13 11.30 -4.71
C THR A 286 -9.86 11.28 -6.22
N HIS A 287 -8.98 10.40 -6.69
CA HIS A 287 -8.63 10.30 -8.12
C HIS A 287 -9.63 9.47 -8.95
N GLN A 288 -10.17 8.37 -8.39
CA GLN A 288 -11.00 7.38 -9.09
C GLN A 288 -12.49 7.43 -8.71
N GLY A 289 -12.84 8.27 -7.73
CA GLY A 289 -14.22 8.44 -7.26
C GLY A 289 -14.68 7.38 -6.26
N ALA A 290 -15.70 7.75 -5.47
CA ALA A 290 -16.15 6.96 -4.33
C ALA A 290 -16.86 5.64 -4.67
N SER A 291 -17.34 5.46 -5.91
CA SER A 291 -17.96 4.19 -6.31
C SER A 291 -16.89 3.11 -6.51
N LEU A 292 -15.87 3.40 -7.34
CA LEU A 292 -14.81 2.45 -7.65
C LEU A 292 -13.93 2.18 -6.43
N ALA A 293 -13.61 3.21 -5.63
CA ALA A 293 -12.81 3.07 -4.41
C ALA A 293 -13.42 2.18 -3.31
N ARG A 294 -14.73 1.88 -3.37
CA ARG A 294 -15.39 0.92 -2.46
C ARG A 294 -15.39 -0.51 -2.99
N SER A 295 -15.20 -0.70 -4.29
CA SER A 295 -15.46 -1.97 -4.98
C SER A 295 -14.21 -2.61 -5.59
N ALA A 296 -13.19 -1.82 -5.92
CA ALA A 296 -11.96 -2.28 -6.55
C ALA A 296 -10.75 -2.16 -5.62
N ALA A 297 -9.94 -3.22 -5.53
CA ALA A 297 -8.66 -3.22 -4.81
C ALA A 297 -7.50 -2.70 -5.68
N GLY A 298 -7.61 -2.83 -7.00
CA GLY A 298 -6.69 -2.32 -8.00
C GLY A 298 -7.43 -1.84 -9.25
N LEU A 299 -6.67 -1.28 -10.20
CA LEU A 299 -7.12 -0.97 -11.56
C LEU A 299 -5.91 -0.79 -12.50
N TYR A 300 -5.84 -1.57 -13.57
CA TYR A 300 -5.06 -1.25 -14.76
C TYR A 300 -5.89 -0.38 -15.73
N SER A 301 -5.42 0.82 -16.02
CA SER A 301 -5.98 1.69 -17.06
C SER A 301 -4.92 2.62 -17.65
N ASP A 302 -5.07 3.03 -18.91
CA ASP A 302 -4.21 4.05 -19.53
C ASP A 302 -2.69 3.73 -19.43
N GLY A 303 -2.33 2.45 -19.55
CA GLY A 303 -0.94 1.99 -19.44
C GLY A 303 -0.37 1.87 -18.02
N ALA A 304 -1.17 2.13 -16.98
CA ALA A 304 -0.71 2.20 -15.59
C ALA A 304 -1.55 1.34 -14.62
N ILE A 305 -0.85 0.65 -13.71
CA ILE A 305 -1.41 -0.07 -12.57
C ILE A 305 -1.68 0.93 -11.44
N ARG A 306 -2.86 0.88 -10.82
CA ARG A 306 -3.25 1.73 -9.68
C ARG A 306 -3.76 0.88 -8.53
N ILE A 307 -3.10 0.95 -7.38
CA ILE A 307 -3.46 0.12 -6.21
C ILE A 307 -4.22 0.95 -5.18
N ASN A 308 -5.40 0.48 -4.76
CA ASN A 308 -6.24 1.09 -3.74
C ASN A 308 -5.84 0.59 -2.34
N GLY A 309 -5.38 1.50 -1.47
CA GLY A 309 -4.84 1.11 -0.17
C GLY A 309 -3.40 0.58 -0.23
N GLY A 310 -2.67 0.83 -1.32
CA GLY A 310 -1.25 0.50 -1.48
C GLY A 310 -0.30 1.20 -0.51
N ALA A 311 -0.81 2.08 0.37
CA ALA A 311 -0.04 2.70 1.45
C ALA A 311 0.60 1.68 2.40
N GLU A 312 0.02 0.48 2.52
CA GLU A 312 0.61 -0.68 3.19
C GLU A 312 0.60 -1.89 2.26
N LEU A 313 1.71 -2.64 2.23
CA LEU A 313 1.78 -3.91 1.51
C LEU A 313 1.38 -5.07 2.42
N THR A 314 0.10 -5.43 2.33
CA THR A 314 -0.46 -6.69 2.85
C THR A 314 -0.33 -7.79 1.81
N GLU A 315 -0.53 -9.05 2.20
CA GLU A 315 -0.62 -10.19 1.27
C GLU A 315 -1.70 -9.97 0.19
N GLN A 316 -2.87 -9.43 0.57
CA GLN A 316 -3.91 -9.07 -0.39
C GLN A 316 -3.47 -7.95 -1.36
N THR A 317 -2.72 -6.96 -0.87
CA THR A 317 -2.16 -5.89 -1.71
C THR A 317 -1.18 -6.46 -2.73
N GLN A 318 -0.39 -7.47 -2.35
CA GLN A 318 0.54 -8.16 -3.25
C GLN A 318 -0.20 -9.03 -4.27
N ALA A 319 -1.22 -9.77 -3.85
CA ALA A 319 -2.07 -10.56 -4.73
C ALA A 319 -2.76 -9.68 -5.79
N THR A 320 -3.37 -8.58 -5.38
CA THR A 320 -3.95 -7.59 -6.30
C THR A 320 -2.91 -6.97 -7.24
N LEU A 321 -1.67 -6.73 -6.77
CA LEU A 321 -0.59 -6.25 -7.65
C LEU A 321 -0.23 -7.26 -8.74
N VAL A 322 -0.33 -8.57 -8.45
CA VAL A 322 -0.18 -9.64 -9.45
C VAL A 322 -1.34 -9.60 -10.45
N HIS A 323 -2.59 -9.49 -9.97
CA HIS A 323 -3.79 -9.38 -10.82
C HIS A 323 -3.66 -8.20 -11.83
N GLU A 324 -3.35 -7.01 -11.35
CA GLU A 324 -3.19 -5.83 -12.23
C GLU A 324 -1.96 -5.94 -13.14
N TYR A 325 -0.89 -6.61 -12.72
CA TYR A 325 0.26 -6.87 -13.59
C TYR A 325 -0.07 -7.80 -14.75
N VAL A 326 -0.94 -8.79 -14.54
CA VAL A 326 -1.43 -9.65 -15.62
C VAL A 326 -2.18 -8.84 -16.68
N HIS A 327 -3.06 -7.91 -16.28
CA HIS A 327 -3.68 -6.99 -17.22
C HIS A 327 -2.65 -6.16 -18.00
N ALA A 328 -1.62 -5.65 -17.32
CA ALA A 328 -0.53 -4.90 -17.97
C ALA A 328 0.30 -5.71 -18.96
N ALA A 329 0.45 -7.02 -18.75
CA ALA A 329 1.13 -7.93 -19.68
C ALA A 329 0.21 -8.35 -20.86
N VAL A 330 -1.07 -8.63 -20.58
CA VAL A 330 -2.08 -8.97 -21.60
C VAL A 330 -2.30 -7.79 -22.56
N ASP A 331 -2.34 -6.57 -22.05
CA ASP A 331 -2.48 -5.35 -22.86
C ASP A 331 -1.31 -5.19 -23.86
N GLU A 332 -0.07 -5.44 -23.44
CA GLU A 332 1.10 -5.44 -24.34
C GLU A 332 1.04 -6.58 -25.37
N LEU A 333 0.70 -7.80 -24.95
CA LEU A 333 0.54 -8.96 -25.83
C LEU A 333 -0.56 -8.75 -26.89
N CYS A 334 -1.62 -8.02 -26.54
CA CYS A 334 -2.70 -7.65 -27.45
C CYS A 334 -2.46 -6.32 -28.18
N GLY A 335 -1.30 -5.68 -28.04
CA GLY A 335 -0.95 -4.44 -28.73
C GLY A 335 -1.81 -3.23 -28.35
N GLY A 336 -2.28 -3.16 -27.10
CA GLY A 336 -3.20 -2.12 -26.61
C GLY A 336 -4.66 -2.34 -27.02
N SER A 337 -5.02 -3.53 -27.52
CA SER A 337 -6.36 -3.79 -28.05
C SER A 337 -7.32 -4.38 -27.02
N HIS A 338 -8.39 -3.64 -26.72
CA HIS A 338 -9.44 -4.05 -25.77
C HIS A 338 -10.52 -4.96 -26.43
N GLN A 339 -10.12 -5.86 -27.34
CA GLN A 339 -11.02 -6.77 -28.06
C GLN A 339 -11.26 -8.12 -27.36
N LEU A 340 -10.59 -8.38 -26.23
CA LEU A 340 -10.80 -9.58 -25.44
C LEU A 340 -12.16 -9.53 -24.70
N PRO A 341 -12.90 -10.65 -24.60
CA PRO A 341 -14.04 -10.74 -23.70
C PRO A 341 -13.65 -10.45 -22.24
N THR A 342 -14.48 -9.72 -21.49
CA THR A 342 -14.17 -9.38 -20.08
C THR A 342 -13.81 -10.62 -19.26
N TRP A 343 -14.58 -11.72 -19.38
CA TRP A 343 -14.31 -12.98 -18.68
C TRP A 343 -12.91 -13.55 -18.92
N LEU A 344 -12.32 -13.35 -20.10
CA LEU A 344 -11.00 -13.89 -20.39
C LEU A 344 -9.90 -13.04 -19.76
N ASN A 345 -10.02 -11.72 -19.86
CA ASN A 345 -9.04 -10.79 -19.29
C ASN A 345 -9.01 -10.90 -17.75
N GLU A 346 -10.19 -10.80 -17.12
CA GLU A 346 -10.36 -10.92 -15.66
C GLU A 346 -10.07 -12.34 -15.17
N GLY A 347 -10.51 -13.36 -15.92
CA GLY A 347 -10.29 -14.76 -15.56
C GLY A 347 -8.82 -15.17 -15.60
N LEU A 348 -8.00 -14.56 -16.47
CA LEU A 348 -6.57 -14.84 -16.52
C LEU A 348 -5.83 -14.20 -15.35
N ALA A 349 -6.18 -12.96 -15.00
CA ALA A 349 -5.64 -12.26 -13.85
C ALA A 349 -6.01 -12.99 -12.53
N GLU A 350 -7.30 -13.31 -12.32
CA GLU A 350 -7.80 -14.04 -11.16
C GLU A 350 -7.20 -15.46 -11.06
N TYR A 351 -7.06 -16.18 -12.18
CA TYR A 351 -6.41 -17.49 -12.18
C TYR A 351 -4.94 -17.40 -11.73
N ILE A 352 -4.19 -16.40 -12.19
CA ILE A 352 -2.80 -16.18 -11.78
C ILE A 352 -2.73 -15.70 -10.32
N GLU A 353 -3.65 -14.86 -9.84
CA GLU A 353 -3.75 -14.49 -8.42
C GLU A 353 -3.92 -15.73 -7.53
N TRP A 354 -4.82 -16.67 -7.88
CA TRP A 354 -4.98 -17.92 -7.13
C TRP A 354 -3.71 -18.76 -7.09
N ARG A 355 -2.96 -18.82 -8.19
CA ARG A 355 -1.69 -19.56 -8.27
C ARG A 355 -0.60 -18.88 -7.44
N TYR A 356 -0.60 -17.56 -7.36
CA TYR A 356 0.29 -16.76 -6.51
C TYR A 356 0.04 -17.02 -5.03
N LEU A 357 -1.23 -17.06 -4.62
CA LEU A 357 -1.70 -17.45 -3.28
C LEU A 357 -1.56 -18.95 -2.98
N GLY A 358 -0.83 -19.72 -3.80
CA GLY A 358 -0.55 -21.14 -3.60
C GLY A 358 -1.72 -22.11 -3.91
N GLY A 359 -2.84 -21.61 -4.43
CA GLY A 359 -3.99 -22.38 -4.86
C GLY A 359 -3.87 -22.95 -6.28
N ASP A 360 -4.87 -23.72 -6.70
CA ASP A 360 -5.11 -24.13 -8.10
C ASP A 360 -6.59 -23.94 -8.49
N GLY A 361 -7.27 -23.03 -7.80
CA GLY A 361 -8.71 -22.85 -7.87
C GLY A 361 -9.22 -21.87 -6.81
N PRO A 362 -10.53 -21.54 -6.83
CA PRO A 362 -11.09 -20.54 -5.95
C PRO A 362 -11.03 -20.99 -4.47
N PRO A 363 -11.06 -20.05 -3.51
CA PRO A 363 -11.23 -20.34 -2.09
C PRO A 363 -12.40 -21.30 -1.84
N ILE A 364 -12.30 -22.19 -0.85
CA ILE A 364 -13.22 -23.32 -0.64
C ILE A 364 -14.70 -22.91 -0.65
N VAL A 365 -15.04 -21.77 -0.05
CA VAL A 365 -16.40 -21.22 -0.01
C VAL A 365 -16.91 -20.87 -1.42
N VAL A 366 -16.10 -20.14 -2.20
CA VAL A 366 -16.41 -19.76 -3.59
C VAL A 366 -16.46 -21.00 -4.49
N GLY A 367 -15.54 -21.96 -4.32
CA GLY A 367 -15.57 -23.24 -5.02
C GLY A 367 -16.82 -24.09 -4.73
N ASN A 368 -17.33 -24.06 -3.50
CA ASN A 368 -18.61 -24.67 -3.14
C ASN A 368 -19.80 -23.95 -3.79
N ALA A 369 -19.81 -22.61 -3.79
CA ALA A 369 -20.83 -21.82 -4.47
C ALA A 369 -20.85 -22.09 -5.98
N LEU A 370 -19.69 -22.16 -6.63
CA LEU A 370 -19.51 -22.46 -8.05
C LEU A 370 -20.09 -23.83 -8.43
N ARG A 371 -19.77 -24.89 -7.66
CA ARG A 371 -20.36 -26.23 -7.84
C ARG A 371 -21.89 -26.24 -7.61
N GLY A 372 -22.36 -25.50 -6.59
CA GLY A 372 -23.78 -25.35 -6.32
C GLY A 372 -24.54 -24.63 -7.44
N ALA A 373 -23.95 -23.59 -8.01
CA ALA A 373 -24.48 -22.86 -9.16
C ALA A 373 -24.55 -23.76 -10.40
N ALA A 374 -23.48 -24.49 -10.72
CA ALA A 374 -23.44 -25.44 -11.85
C ALA A 374 -24.55 -26.51 -11.76
N ARG A 375 -24.65 -27.20 -10.61
CA ARG A 375 -25.68 -28.24 -10.38
C ARG A 375 -27.11 -27.72 -10.42
N SER A 376 -27.33 -26.46 -10.02
CA SER A 376 -28.66 -25.83 -10.06
C SER A 376 -28.95 -25.04 -11.34
N GLY A 377 -28.07 -25.09 -12.33
CA GLY A 377 -28.24 -24.36 -13.60
C GLY A 377 -28.14 -22.84 -13.49
N ARG A 378 -27.54 -22.32 -12.42
CA ARG A 378 -27.36 -20.88 -12.12
C ARG A 378 -25.91 -20.40 -12.27
N LEU A 379 -25.05 -21.20 -12.91
CA LEU A 379 -23.71 -20.75 -13.28
C LEU A 379 -23.84 -19.64 -14.34
N PRO A 380 -23.18 -18.47 -14.18
CA PRO A 380 -23.15 -17.45 -15.22
C PRO A 380 -22.56 -18.03 -16.52
N SER A 381 -23.12 -17.68 -17.68
CA SER A 381 -22.53 -18.06 -18.96
C SER A 381 -21.41 -17.11 -19.34
N LEU A 382 -20.34 -17.62 -19.96
CA LEU A 382 -19.22 -16.81 -20.43
C LEU A 382 -19.67 -15.75 -21.44
N SER A 383 -20.68 -16.03 -22.27
CA SER A 383 -21.30 -15.04 -23.16
C SER A 383 -21.94 -13.86 -22.40
N ALA A 384 -22.52 -14.10 -21.22
CA ALA A 384 -23.06 -13.03 -20.38
C ALA A 384 -21.96 -12.25 -19.63
N LEU A 385 -20.80 -12.87 -19.42
CA LEU A 385 -19.60 -12.26 -18.83
C LEU A 385 -18.63 -11.68 -19.88
N ALA A 386 -19.02 -11.64 -21.16
CA ALA A 386 -18.14 -11.19 -22.26
C ALA A 386 -18.00 -9.66 -22.36
N GLN A 387 -18.90 -8.90 -21.74
CA GLN A 387 -18.96 -7.43 -21.80
C GLN A 387 -19.30 -6.83 -20.43
N GLY A 388 -18.96 -5.55 -20.23
CA GLY A 388 -19.16 -4.85 -18.96
C GLY A 388 -18.07 -5.19 -17.94
N MET A 389 -18.26 -4.75 -16.68
CA MET A 389 -17.35 -5.00 -15.57
C MET A 389 -17.90 -6.11 -14.66
N LEU A 390 -17.11 -7.15 -14.36
CA LEU A 390 -17.57 -8.29 -13.54
C LEU A 390 -17.95 -7.86 -12.12
N ILE A 391 -17.27 -6.84 -11.56
CA ILE A 391 -17.56 -6.27 -10.24
C ILE A 391 -18.97 -5.64 -10.12
N GLN A 392 -19.65 -5.39 -11.24
CA GLN A 392 -21.03 -4.85 -11.28
C GLN A 392 -22.11 -5.94 -11.48
N THR A 393 -21.71 -7.22 -11.59
CA THR A 393 -22.67 -8.33 -11.69
C THR A 393 -23.36 -8.60 -10.35
N ALA A 394 -24.46 -9.37 -10.37
CA ALA A 394 -25.24 -9.68 -9.17
C ALA A 394 -24.49 -10.56 -8.15
N ASP A 395 -23.50 -11.33 -8.59
CA ASP A 395 -22.58 -12.11 -7.75
C ASP A 395 -21.18 -12.05 -8.36
N PRO A 396 -20.38 -11.00 -8.05
CA PRO A 396 -19.06 -10.83 -8.62
C PRO A 396 -18.12 -11.98 -8.32
N GLY A 397 -18.15 -12.52 -7.09
CA GLY A 397 -17.30 -13.64 -6.71
C GLY A 397 -17.56 -14.89 -7.55
N LEU A 398 -18.83 -15.16 -7.88
CA LEU A 398 -19.19 -16.23 -8.81
C LEU A 398 -18.79 -15.91 -10.26
N ALA A 399 -18.88 -14.65 -10.70
CA ALA A 399 -18.45 -14.22 -12.03
C ALA A 399 -16.92 -14.39 -12.23
N TYR A 400 -16.10 -13.80 -11.36
CA TYR A 400 -14.64 -13.94 -11.36
C TYR A 400 -14.21 -15.41 -11.27
N ALA A 401 -14.82 -16.21 -10.38
CA ALA A 401 -14.48 -17.62 -10.26
C ALA A 401 -14.90 -18.47 -11.47
N THR A 402 -15.99 -18.11 -12.17
CA THR A 402 -16.39 -18.77 -13.42
C THR A 402 -15.39 -18.46 -14.53
N SER A 403 -15.03 -17.18 -14.67
CA SER A 403 -14.01 -16.67 -15.59
C SER A 403 -12.65 -17.38 -15.40
N ALA A 404 -12.14 -17.44 -14.16
CA ALA A 404 -10.86 -18.07 -13.89
C ALA A 404 -10.86 -19.59 -14.07
N VAL A 405 -11.98 -20.28 -13.79
CA VAL A 405 -12.10 -21.72 -14.08
C VAL A 405 -12.19 -21.98 -15.59
N ALA A 406 -12.76 -21.07 -16.38
CA ALA A 406 -12.71 -21.12 -17.84
C ALA A 406 -11.27 -20.99 -18.37
N VAL A 407 -10.51 -20.01 -17.89
CA VAL A 407 -9.10 -19.84 -18.27
C VAL A 407 -8.25 -21.03 -17.84
N ARG A 408 -8.45 -21.56 -16.62
CA ARG A 408 -7.77 -22.79 -16.18
C ARG A 408 -8.05 -23.97 -17.10
N GLU A 409 -9.26 -24.11 -17.63
CA GLU A 409 -9.60 -25.18 -18.57
C GLU A 409 -8.94 -24.98 -19.96
N LEU A 410 -8.83 -23.73 -20.44
CA LEU A 410 -8.03 -23.42 -21.63
C LEU A 410 -6.54 -23.72 -21.42
N MET A 411 -5.98 -23.32 -20.26
CA MET A 411 -4.60 -23.63 -19.87
C MET A 411 -4.37 -25.14 -19.78
N ARG A 412 -5.32 -25.91 -19.22
CA ARG A 412 -5.26 -27.37 -19.13
C ARG A 412 -5.28 -28.07 -20.50
N ARG A 413 -6.00 -27.52 -21.48
CA ARG A 413 -6.11 -28.09 -22.85
C ARG A 413 -4.96 -27.68 -23.77
N GLY A 414 -4.45 -26.45 -23.62
CA GLY A 414 -3.54 -25.83 -24.57
C GLY A 414 -2.15 -25.49 -24.06
N GLY A 415 -1.97 -25.40 -22.74
CA GLY A 415 -0.83 -24.73 -22.12
C GLY A 415 -0.82 -23.22 -22.37
N ALA A 416 0.12 -22.52 -21.73
CA ALA A 416 0.32 -21.09 -21.94
C ALA A 416 0.58 -20.70 -23.40
N PRO A 417 1.43 -21.40 -24.19
CA PRO A 417 1.76 -20.98 -25.55
C PRO A 417 0.52 -20.86 -26.46
N ARG A 418 -0.44 -21.78 -26.33
CA ARG A 418 -1.68 -21.74 -27.12
C ARG A 418 -2.60 -20.59 -26.68
N LEU A 419 -2.68 -20.31 -25.38
CA LEU A 419 -3.44 -19.17 -24.88
C LEU A 419 -2.82 -17.85 -25.39
N LEU A 420 -1.50 -17.71 -25.31
CA LEU A 420 -0.78 -16.53 -25.80
C LEU A 420 -0.96 -16.31 -27.31
N THR A 421 -0.93 -17.37 -28.14
CA THR A 421 -1.26 -17.25 -29.57
C THR A 421 -2.67 -16.72 -29.79
N LEU A 422 -3.66 -17.25 -29.07
CA LEU A 422 -5.05 -16.78 -29.16
C LEU A 422 -5.16 -15.30 -28.75
N LEU A 423 -4.52 -14.88 -27.65
CA LEU A 423 -4.57 -13.49 -27.19
C LEU A 423 -3.99 -12.52 -28.24
N ARG A 424 -2.85 -12.88 -28.86
CA ARG A 424 -2.23 -12.08 -29.92
C ARG A 424 -3.10 -11.97 -31.17
N GLU A 425 -3.68 -13.06 -31.65
CA GLU A 425 -4.54 -13.04 -32.83
C GLU A 425 -5.76 -12.14 -32.64
N VAL A 426 -6.35 -12.14 -31.44
CA VAL A 426 -7.47 -11.26 -31.09
C VAL A 426 -7.02 -9.82 -30.96
N GLY A 427 -5.84 -9.57 -30.36
CA GLY A 427 -5.22 -8.24 -30.35
C GLY A 427 -4.98 -7.67 -31.76
N GLN A 428 -4.64 -8.53 -32.72
CA GLN A 428 -4.47 -8.22 -34.14
C GLN A 428 -5.81 -8.07 -34.91
N GLY A 429 -6.96 -8.17 -34.24
CA GLY A 429 -8.29 -7.97 -34.84
C GLY A 429 -8.99 -9.24 -35.32
N THR A 430 -8.48 -10.42 -34.99
CA THR A 430 -9.23 -11.67 -35.24
C THR A 430 -10.43 -11.74 -34.28
N PRO A 431 -11.66 -11.97 -34.76
CA PRO A 431 -12.80 -12.14 -33.86
C PRO A 431 -12.54 -13.27 -32.84
N PHE A 432 -12.78 -13.00 -31.56
CA PHE A 432 -12.48 -13.95 -30.47
C PHE A 432 -13.00 -15.37 -30.72
N GLU A 433 -14.26 -15.46 -31.15
CA GLU A 433 -14.95 -16.69 -31.53
C GLU A 433 -14.27 -17.48 -32.68
N GLN A 434 -13.60 -16.78 -33.60
CA GLN A 434 -12.82 -17.40 -34.67
C GLN A 434 -11.48 -17.93 -34.15
N ALA A 435 -10.75 -17.15 -33.34
CA ALA A 435 -9.49 -17.56 -32.74
C ALA A 435 -9.67 -18.75 -31.77
N LEU A 436 -10.74 -18.74 -30.97
CA LEU A 436 -11.09 -19.86 -30.08
C LEU A 436 -11.36 -21.15 -30.86
N ARG A 437 -12.14 -21.09 -31.95
CA ARG A 437 -12.35 -22.25 -32.82
C ARG A 437 -11.07 -22.73 -33.49
N ALA A 438 -10.20 -21.84 -33.95
CA ALA A 438 -8.94 -22.19 -34.61
C ALA A 438 -7.97 -22.94 -33.67
N HIS A 439 -7.76 -22.44 -32.45
CA HIS A 439 -6.77 -22.99 -31.52
C HIS A 439 -7.30 -24.10 -30.62
N TYR A 440 -8.58 -24.04 -30.24
CA TYR A 440 -9.18 -24.95 -29.27
C TYR A 440 -10.25 -25.88 -29.84
N GLY A 441 -10.63 -25.72 -31.12
CA GLY A 441 -11.63 -26.56 -31.78
C GLY A 441 -13.05 -26.41 -31.22
N MET A 442 -13.33 -25.32 -30.50
CA MET A 442 -14.60 -25.07 -29.81
C MET A 442 -14.98 -23.59 -29.83
N ASP A 443 -16.23 -23.29 -29.51
CA ASP A 443 -16.75 -21.93 -29.30
C ASP A 443 -17.03 -21.66 -27.81
N VAL A 444 -17.48 -20.45 -27.46
CA VAL A 444 -17.79 -20.09 -26.07
C VAL A 444 -18.92 -20.95 -25.49
N ALA A 445 -19.93 -21.26 -26.30
CA ALA A 445 -21.05 -22.11 -25.86
C ALA A 445 -20.58 -23.51 -25.47
N LYS A 446 -19.65 -24.09 -26.24
CA LYS A 446 -19.09 -25.39 -25.91
C LYS A 446 -18.19 -25.36 -24.67
N LEU A 447 -17.47 -24.26 -24.44
CA LEU A 447 -16.71 -24.05 -23.22
C LEU A 447 -17.64 -23.95 -21.99
N ASP A 448 -18.75 -23.21 -22.08
CA ASP A 448 -19.79 -23.14 -21.04
C ASP A 448 -20.35 -24.53 -20.67
N GLU A 449 -20.66 -25.38 -21.66
CA GLU A 449 -21.10 -26.76 -21.43
C GLU A 449 -20.06 -27.58 -20.65
N ASP A 450 -18.80 -27.55 -21.10
CA ASP A 450 -17.72 -28.34 -20.53
C ASP A 450 -17.41 -27.91 -19.09
N LEU A 451 -17.47 -26.60 -18.80
CA LEU A 451 -17.33 -26.05 -17.45
C LEU A 451 -18.47 -26.52 -16.55
N LYS A 452 -19.72 -26.39 -17.00
CA LYS A 452 -20.89 -26.84 -16.25
C LYS A 452 -20.84 -28.34 -15.95
N ALA A 453 -20.41 -29.16 -16.91
CA ALA A 453 -20.23 -30.60 -16.72
C ALA A 453 -19.14 -30.90 -15.68
N ALA A 454 -17.94 -30.32 -15.83
CA ALA A 454 -16.82 -30.52 -14.92
C ALA A 454 -17.09 -30.07 -13.48
N LEU A 455 -17.86 -28.98 -13.31
CA LEU A 455 -18.27 -28.44 -12.01
C LEU A 455 -19.46 -29.17 -11.38
N SER A 456 -20.25 -29.90 -12.16
CA SER A 456 -21.40 -30.67 -11.65
C SER A 456 -21.04 -32.10 -11.22
N GLN A 457 -19.97 -32.67 -11.79
CA GLN A 457 -19.45 -34.01 -11.48
C GLN A 457 -18.54 -34.06 -10.24
N ARG A 458 -18.17 -32.90 -9.68
CA ARG A 458 -17.30 -32.73 -8.50
C ARG A 458 -18.03 -32.03 -7.35
#